data_AF-A0A929TCC8-F1
#
_entry.id   AF-A0A929TCC8-F1
#
_cell.length_a   1.000
_cell.length_b   1.000
_cell.length_c   1.000
_cell.angle_alpha   90.00
_cell.angle_beta   90.00
_cell.angle_gamma   90.00
#
_symmetry.space_group_name_H-M   'P 1'
#
loop_
_entity.id
_entity.type
_entity.pdbx_description
1 polymer ?
#
loop_
_entity_poly.entity_id
_entity_poly.type
_entity_poly.pdbx_seq_one_letter_code
_entity_poly.pdbx_strand_id
1 'polypeptide(L)'
;MEFTHLLPEEIEKTSFAIIEEELAERGIRVEEDKKPVLYRVIHTTADFEYANTLTFSDQALEKAKEAIQRGAHIITDTQMAYAGINKRRLADFGGEVHCYMADEDVAKEAKERRQTRAMVSMEKALRRKEELIFAIGNAPTALLRLKEAVDQGARPALIIGVPVGFVNVTAAKELILQTKIPYIVNRGRKGGSNVAAAICNALLYSI
;
A
#
# COMPACT_ATOMS: atom_id res chain seq x y z
N MET A 1 -34.99 -10.49 2.24
CA MET A 1 -33.64 -10.32 1.65
C MET A 1 -33.52 -11.39 0.59
N GLU A 2 -33.49 -11.01 -0.69
CA GLU A 2 -33.10 -11.93 -1.76
C GLU A 2 -31.59 -12.10 -1.70
N PHE A 3 -31.14 -13.32 -1.42
CA PHE A 3 -29.73 -13.68 -1.51
C PHE A 3 -29.46 -14.13 -2.95
N THR A 4 -28.67 -13.36 -3.69
CA THR A 4 -28.25 -13.76 -5.04
C THR A 4 -27.07 -14.73 -4.90
N HIS A 5 -27.22 -15.96 -5.41
CA HIS A 5 -26.15 -16.94 -5.46
C HIS A 5 -25.33 -16.73 -6.74
N LEU A 6 -24.23 -15.98 -6.64
CA LEU A 6 -23.23 -15.80 -7.69
C LEU A 6 -21.95 -16.59 -7.34
N LEU A 7 -21.19 -17.00 -8.35
CA LEU A 7 -19.85 -17.54 -8.14
C LEU A 7 -18.91 -16.43 -7.63
N PRO A 8 -17.86 -16.74 -6.85
CA PRO A 8 -16.98 -15.72 -6.27
C PRO A 8 -16.40 -14.72 -7.28
N GLU A 9 -15.99 -15.18 -8.47
CA GLU A 9 -15.46 -14.31 -9.53
C GLU A 9 -16.56 -13.41 -10.15
N GLU A 10 -17.79 -13.89 -10.19
CA GLU A 10 -18.94 -13.13 -10.66
C GLU A 10 -19.34 -12.06 -9.65
N ILE A 11 -19.21 -12.34 -8.34
CA ILE A 11 -19.45 -11.35 -7.27
C ILE A 11 -18.48 -10.17 -7.37
N GLU A 12 -17.18 -10.44 -7.57
CA GLU A 12 -16.18 -9.38 -7.67
C GLU A 12 -16.40 -8.53 -8.92
N LYS A 13 -16.59 -9.17 -10.08
CA LYS A 13 -16.90 -8.46 -11.34
C LYS A 13 -18.16 -7.61 -11.21
N THR A 14 -19.21 -8.14 -10.61
CA THR A 14 -20.47 -7.41 -10.36
C THR A 14 -20.23 -6.23 -9.41
N SER A 15 -19.45 -6.43 -8.35
CA SER A 15 -19.11 -5.35 -7.41
C SER A 15 -18.35 -4.22 -8.09
N PHE A 16 -17.40 -4.53 -8.98
CA PHE A 16 -16.67 -3.52 -9.74
C PHE A 16 -17.55 -2.77 -10.74
N ALA A 17 -18.49 -3.46 -11.39
CA ALA A 17 -19.47 -2.80 -12.25
C ALA A 17 -20.36 -1.80 -11.47
N ILE A 18 -20.83 -2.18 -10.28
CA ILE A 18 -21.60 -1.29 -9.40
C ILE A 18 -20.75 -0.09 -8.97
N ILE A 19 -19.49 -0.30 -8.60
CA ILE A 19 -18.58 0.79 -8.24
C ILE A 19 -18.38 1.76 -9.41
N GLU A 20 -18.23 1.24 -10.64
CA GLU A 20 -18.08 2.06 -11.84
C GLU A 20 -19.32 2.91 -12.11
N GLU A 21 -20.52 2.33 -11.99
CA GLU A 21 -21.80 3.03 -12.14
C GLU A 21 -21.97 4.14 -11.08
N GLU A 22 -21.78 3.83 -9.80
CA GLU A 22 -21.90 4.82 -8.72
C GLU A 22 -20.87 5.95 -8.83
N LEU A 23 -19.65 5.67 -9.31
CA LEU A 23 -18.66 6.72 -9.58
C LEU A 23 -19.12 7.62 -10.74
N ALA A 24 -19.68 7.04 -11.80
CA ALA A 24 -20.21 7.79 -12.93
C ALA A 24 -21.39 8.69 -12.52
N GLU A 25 -22.30 8.21 -11.68
CA GLU A 25 -23.41 9.01 -11.12
C GLU A 25 -22.91 10.20 -10.30
N ARG A 26 -21.78 10.04 -9.60
CA ARG A 26 -21.10 11.11 -8.85
C ARG A 26 -20.29 12.06 -9.75
N GLY A 27 -20.28 11.83 -11.06
CA GLY A 27 -19.51 12.61 -12.03
C GLY A 27 -17.99 12.36 -11.95
N ILE A 28 -17.55 11.29 -11.30
CA ILE A 28 -16.15 10.95 -11.12
C ILE A 28 -15.72 10.01 -12.25
N ARG A 29 -14.76 10.44 -13.06
CA ARG A 29 -14.13 9.61 -14.09
C ARG A 29 -12.77 9.13 -13.61
N VAL A 30 -12.54 7.83 -13.70
CA VAL A 30 -11.29 7.18 -13.31
C VAL A 30 -10.52 6.78 -14.56
N GLU A 31 -9.22 7.10 -14.62
CA GLU A 31 -8.32 6.65 -15.69
C GLU A 31 -8.22 5.12 -15.70
N GLU A 32 -8.24 4.50 -16.88
CA GLU A 32 -8.33 3.04 -17.06
C GLU A 32 -7.20 2.29 -16.32
N ASP A 33 -5.99 2.85 -16.32
CA ASP A 33 -4.83 2.25 -15.65
C ASP A 33 -5.00 2.23 -14.12
N LYS A 34 -5.70 3.21 -13.54
CA LYS A 34 -5.95 3.34 -12.09
C LYS A 34 -7.15 2.52 -11.62
N LYS A 35 -8.08 2.13 -12.50
CA LYS A 35 -9.30 1.38 -12.14
C LYS A 35 -9.01 0.13 -11.30
N PRO A 36 -8.05 -0.76 -11.65
CA PRO A 36 -7.81 -1.98 -10.86
C PRO A 36 -7.46 -1.69 -9.40
N VAL A 37 -6.66 -0.64 -9.14
CA VAL A 37 -6.27 -0.27 -7.78
C VAL A 37 -7.42 0.45 -7.06
N LEU A 38 -8.01 1.46 -7.71
CA LEU A 38 -9.09 2.25 -7.11
C LEU A 38 -10.32 1.41 -6.77
N TYR A 39 -10.76 0.54 -7.69
CA TYR A 39 -11.95 -0.29 -7.47
C TYR A 39 -11.69 -1.33 -6.38
N ARG A 40 -10.48 -1.91 -6.32
CA ARG A 40 -10.10 -2.82 -5.23
C ARG A 40 -10.12 -2.10 -3.87
N VAL A 41 -9.63 -0.86 -3.82
CA VAL A 41 -9.63 -0.05 -2.60
C VAL A 41 -11.06 0.31 -2.19
N ILE A 42 -11.90 0.79 -3.11
CA ILE A 42 -13.31 1.10 -2.82
C ILE A 42 -14.06 -0.16 -2.40
N HIS A 43 -13.86 -1.29 -3.09
CA HIS A 43 -14.51 -2.55 -2.76
C HIS A 43 -14.18 -3.03 -1.35
N THR A 44 -12.92 -2.89 -0.90
CA THR A 44 -12.55 -3.32 0.47
C THR A 44 -12.98 -2.35 1.55
N THR A 45 -13.33 -1.11 1.24
CA THR A 45 -13.70 -0.07 2.21
C THR A 45 -15.16 0.36 2.15
N ALA A 46 -15.86 0.03 1.06
CA ALA A 46 -17.14 0.62 0.67
C ALA A 46 -17.13 2.17 0.66
N ASP A 47 -15.98 2.77 0.35
CA ASP A 47 -15.75 4.22 0.49
C ASP A 47 -15.30 4.86 -0.82
N PHE A 48 -16.24 5.53 -1.48
CA PHE A 48 -16.02 6.21 -2.76
C PHE A 48 -15.12 7.46 -2.64
N GLU A 49 -14.85 7.97 -1.43
CA GLU A 49 -13.97 9.13 -1.24
C GLU A 49 -12.52 8.84 -1.69
N TYR A 50 -12.11 7.56 -1.70
CA TYR A 50 -10.81 7.14 -2.22
C TYR A 50 -10.60 7.50 -3.69
N ALA A 51 -11.67 7.63 -4.49
CA ALA A 51 -11.56 8.08 -5.88
C ALA A 51 -11.01 9.51 -6.01
N ASN A 52 -11.18 10.34 -4.97
CA ASN A 52 -10.68 11.72 -4.94
C ASN A 52 -9.39 11.88 -4.13
N THR A 53 -9.11 10.96 -3.20
CA THR A 53 -8.03 11.12 -2.22
C THR A 53 -6.83 10.20 -2.46
N LEU A 54 -7.00 9.08 -3.17
CA LEU A 54 -5.91 8.18 -3.54
C LEU A 54 -5.10 8.78 -4.69
N THR A 55 -3.91 9.29 -4.34
CA THR A 55 -3.01 10.00 -5.24
C THR A 55 -1.89 9.07 -5.69
N PHE A 56 -1.57 9.12 -6.99
CA PHE A 56 -0.52 8.34 -7.63
C PHE A 56 0.54 9.32 -8.15
N SER A 57 1.81 9.00 -8.00
CA SER A 57 2.86 9.73 -8.72
C SER A 57 2.88 9.33 -10.20
N ASP A 58 3.57 10.10 -11.02
CA ASP A 58 3.77 9.78 -12.44
C ASP A 58 4.35 8.36 -12.62
N GLN A 59 3.69 7.57 -13.47
CA GLN A 59 4.05 6.18 -13.80
C GLN A 59 4.17 5.25 -12.57
N ALA A 60 3.52 5.56 -11.43
CA ALA A 60 3.62 4.75 -10.22
C ALA A 60 3.23 3.29 -10.46
N LEU A 61 2.14 3.07 -11.20
CA LEU A 61 1.59 1.73 -11.45
C LEU A 61 2.49 0.92 -12.37
N GLU A 62 2.99 1.52 -13.45
CA GLU A 62 3.92 0.89 -14.39
C GLU A 62 5.21 0.48 -13.68
N LYS A 63 5.86 1.43 -12.99
CA LYS A 63 7.11 1.17 -12.25
C LYS A 63 6.95 0.12 -11.16
N ALA A 64 5.79 0.09 -10.49
CA ALA A 64 5.48 -0.92 -9.50
C ALA A 64 5.38 -2.32 -10.11
N LYS A 65 4.67 -2.45 -11.24
CA LYS A 65 4.53 -3.72 -11.95
C LYS A 65 5.87 -4.24 -12.46
N GLU A 66 6.68 -3.37 -13.05
CA GLU A 66 8.01 -3.73 -13.51
C GLU A 66 8.92 -4.18 -12.35
N ALA A 67 8.89 -3.48 -11.21
CA ALA A 67 9.65 -3.86 -10.03
C ALA A 67 9.23 -5.24 -9.51
N ILE A 68 7.92 -5.51 -9.46
CA ILE A 68 7.40 -6.84 -9.09
C ILE A 68 7.91 -7.89 -10.06
N GLN A 69 7.84 -7.66 -11.38
CA GLN A 69 8.33 -8.59 -12.39
C GLN A 69 9.85 -8.83 -12.32
N ARG A 70 10.62 -7.88 -11.77
CA ARG A 70 12.06 -8.04 -11.46
C ARG A 70 12.33 -8.72 -10.12
N GLY A 71 11.31 -9.16 -9.40
CA GLY A 71 11.44 -9.84 -8.11
C GLY A 71 11.56 -8.90 -6.92
N ALA A 72 10.95 -7.71 -6.97
CA ALA A 72 10.93 -6.81 -5.82
C ALA A 72 10.21 -7.44 -4.61
N HIS A 73 10.74 -7.17 -3.42
CA HIS A 73 10.16 -7.59 -2.15
C HIS A 73 9.20 -6.53 -1.61
N ILE A 74 8.12 -6.97 -0.93
CA ILE A 74 7.15 -6.07 -0.29
C ILE A 74 7.41 -6.03 1.21
N ILE A 75 7.68 -4.85 1.76
CA ILE A 75 7.86 -4.61 3.19
C ILE A 75 6.59 -3.98 3.76
N THR A 76 6.05 -4.57 4.83
CA THR A 76 4.86 -4.03 5.51
C THR A 76 5.17 -3.52 6.91
N ASP A 77 4.38 -2.55 7.38
CA ASP A 77 4.47 -2.01 8.75
C ASP A 77 3.54 -2.71 9.76
N THR A 78 2.71 -3.65 9.31
CA THR A 78 1.80 -4.42 10.18
C THR A 78 1.68 -5.87 9.75
N GLN A 79 1.40 -6.76 10.71
CA GLN A 79 1.09 -8.15 10.40
C GLN A 79 -0.24 -8.32 9.66
N MET A 80 -1.16 -7.36 9.81
CA MET A 80 -2.43 -7.37 9.07
C MET A 80 -2.21 -7.15 7.58
N ALA A 81 -1.38 -6.17 7.20
CA ALA A 81 -1.03 -5.94 5.80
C ALA A 81 -0.26 -7.14 5.24
N TYR A 82 0.73 -7.64 6.00
CA TYR A 82 1.45 -8.86 5.65
C TYR A 82 0.51 -10.04 5.38
N ALA A 83 -0.46 -10.28 6.25
CA ALA A 83 -1.41 -11.39 6.12
C ALA A 83 -2.32 -11.23 4.89
N GLY A 84 -2.74 -10.01 4.58
CA GLY A 84 -3.66 -9.71 3.47
C GLY A 84 -3.06 -9.75 2.07
N ILE A 85 -1.73 -9.74 1.93
CA ILE A 85 -1.06 -9.78 0.62
C ILE A 85 -0.96 -11.22 0.10
N ASN A 86 -1.25 -11.41 -1.19
CA ASN A 86 -1.14 -12.68 -1.90
C ASN A 86 0.33 -13.07 -2.15
N LYS A 87 0.94 -13.73 -1.16
CA LYS A 87 2.35 -14.15 -1.19
C LYS A 87 2.67 -15.12 -2.32
N ARG A 88 1.74 -16.01 -2.66
CA ARG A 88 1.94 -16.99 -3.73
C ARG A 88 2.10 -16.30 -5.07
N ARG A 89 1.22 -15.34 -5.38
CA ARG A 89 1.31 -14.57 -6.62
C ARG A 89 2.59 -13.73 -6.69
N LEU A 90 3.04 -13.15 -5.58
CA LEU A 90 4.31 -12.43 -5.54
C LEU A 90 5.51 -13.37 -5.77
N ALA A 91 5.48 -14.57 -5.18
CA ALA A 91 6.53 -15.57 -5.32
C ALA A 91 6.68 -16.09 -6.76
N ASP A 92 5.60 -16.09 -7.56
CA ASP A 92 5.67 -16.41 -9.00
C ASP A 92 6.64 -15.46 -9.76
N PHE A 93 6.87 -14.25 -9.23
CA PHE A 93 7.82 -13.27 -9.77
C PHE A 93 9.16 -13.22 -9.01
N GLY A 94 9.37 -14.11 -8.03
CA GLY A 94 10.59 -14.15 -7.22
C GLY A 94 10.62 -13.19 -6.03
N GLY A 95 9.53 -12.49 -5.74
CA GLY A 95 9.43 -11.59 -4.59
C GLY A 95 8.91 -12.27 -3.32
N GLU A 96 9.19 -11.67 -2.17
CA GLU A 96 8.66 -12.09 -0.86
C GLU A 96 8.04 -10.91 -0.10
N VAL A 97 7.07 -11.20 0.76
CA VAL A 97 6.50 -10.21 1.69
C VAL A 97 7.21 -10.33 3.04
N HIS A 98 7.54 -9.20 3.67
CA HIS A 98 8.25 -9.15 4.96
C HIS A 98 7.53 -8.24 5.96
N CYS A 99 7.56 -8.60 7.24
CA CYS A 99 7.08 -7.77 8.34
C CYS A 99 7.93 -8.01 9.60
N TYR A 100 8.80 -7.05 9.91
CA TYR A 100 9.75 -7.17 11.03
C TYR A 100 9.19 -6.66 12.36
N MET A 101 7.89 -6.34 12.43
CA MET A 101 7.27 -5.78 13.63
C MET A 101 7.27 -6.71 14.84
N ALA A 102 7.30 -8.02 14.57
CA ALA A 102 7.29 -9.08 15.58
C ALA A 102 8.69 -9.55 15.98
N ASP A 103 9.75 -9.05 15.32
CA ASP A 103 11.09 -9.54 15.57
C ASP A 103 11.60 -9.03 16.93
N GLU A 104 12.25 -9.94 17.68
CA GLU A 104 12.74 -9.65 19.03
C GLU A 104 13.83 -8.57 19.03
N ASP A 105 14.71 -8.58 18.02
CA ASP A 105 15.77 -7.58 17.85
C ASP A 105 15.18 -6.18 17.60
N VAL A 106 14.15 -6.07 16.75
CA VAL A 106 13.42 -4.82 16.50
C VAL A 106 12.74 -4.31 17.77
N ALA A 107 12.10 -5.20 18.53
CA ALA A 107 11.44 -4.83 19.79
C ALA A 107 12.44 -4.32 20.83
N LYS A 108 13.59 -5.00 20.97
CA LYS A 108 14.67 -4.64 21.88
C LYS A 108 15.28 -3.28 21.51
N GLU A 109 15.68 -3.13 20.26
CA GLU A 109 16.33 -1.91 19.76
C GLU A 109 15.39 -0.69 19.85
N ALA A 110 14.10 -0.85 19.51
CA ALA A 110 13.11 0.22 19.65
C ALA A 110 12.97 0.69 21.10
N LYS A 111 12.98 -0.24 22.08
CA LYS A 111 12.93 0.08 23.51
C LYS A 111 14.19 0.81 23.97
N GLU A 112 15.37 0.32 23.58
CA GLU A 112 16.66 0.92 23.94
C GLU A 112 16.80 2.35 23.39
N ARG A 113 16.38 2.57 22.14
CA ARG A 113 16.44 3.88 21.46
C ARG A 113 15.26 4.79 21.78
N ARG A 114 14.26 4.32 22.54
CA ARG A 114 12.97 5.02 22.79
C ARG A 114 12.27 5.46 21.49
N GLN A 115 12.32 4.60 20.48
CA GLN A 115 11.66 4.80 19.19
C GLN A 115 10.53 3.80 19.00
N THR A 116 9.69 4.00 17.99
CA THR A 116 8.64 3.04 17.65
C THR A 116 9.26 1.82 16.96
N ARG A 117 8.69 0.64 17.21
CA ARG A 117 9.03 -0.59 16.47
C ARG A 117 8.89 -0.41 14.95
N ALA A 118 7.93 0.41 14.53
CA ALA A 118 7.69 0.71 13.12
C ALA A 118 8.85 1.48 12.47
N MET A 119 9.53 2.38 13.19
CA MET A 119 10.72 3.05 12.66
C MET A 119 11.89 2.07 12.52
N VAL A 120 12.16 1.30 13.58
CA VAL A 120 13.27 0.34 13.59
C VAL A 120 13.06 -0.79 12.56
N SER A 121 11.81 -1.23 12.34
CA SER A 121 11.51 -2.23 11.32
C SER A 121 11.79 -1.73 9.90
N MET A 122 11.54 -0.45 9.61
CA MET A 122 11.91 0.15 8.32
C MET A 122 13.43 0.22 8.16
N GLU A 123 14.17 0.57 9.21
CA GLU A 123 15.64 0.57 9.17
C GLU A 123 16.21 -0.81 8.90
N LYS A 124 15.65 -1.84 9.55
CA LYS A 124 16.02 -3.24 9.29
C LYS A 124 15.73 -3.62 7.84
N ALA A 125 14.56 -3.26 7.32
CA ALA A 125 14.17 -3.52 5.95
C ALA A 125 15.11 -2.85 4.93
N LEU A 126 15.54 -1.62 5.18
CA LEU A 126 16.41 -0.85 4.28
C LEU A 126 17.84 -1.42 4.16
N ARG A 127 18.24 -2.38 5.02
CA ARG A 127 19.53 -3.09 4.90
C ARG A 127 19.49 -4.21 3.85
N ARG A 128 18.31 -4.53 3.32
CA ARG A 128 18.14 -5.50 2.24
C ARG A 128 18.78 -5.01 0.95
N LYS A 129 19.21 -5.96 0.12
CA LYS A 129 19.85 -5.69 -1.18
C LYS A 129 18.87 -5.77 -2.34
N GLU A 130 17.74 -6.42 -2.13
CA GLU A 130 16.68 -6.56 -3.10
C GLU A 130 16.00 -5.22 -3.37
N GLU A 131 15.35 -5.11 -4.53
CA GLU A 131 14.47 -3.98 -4.84
C GLU A 131 13.26 -4.03 -3.88
N LEU A 132 12.92 -2.90 -3.25
CA LEU A 132 11.92 -2.86 -2.19
C LEU A 132 10.70 -2.01 -2.54
N ILE A 133 9.52 -2.55 -2.29
CA ILE A 133 8.24 -1.84 -2.25
C ILE A 133 7.80 -1.75 -0.79
N PHE A 134 7.49 -0.55 -0.30
CA PHE A 134 7.01 -0.37 1.07
C PHE A 134 5.50 -0.17 1.08
N ALA A 135 4.78 -0.99 1.84
CA ALA A 135 3.34 -0.91 2.04
C ALA A 135 3.01 -0.55 3.50
N ILE A 136 2.78 0.75 3.73
CA ILE A 136 2.59 1.33 5.05
C ILE A 136 1.10 1.62 5.27
N GLY A 137 0.45 0.79 6.07
CA GLY A 137 -0.99 0.82 6.31
C GLY A 137 -1.40 1.39 7.67
N ASN A 138 -0.49 1.62 8.62
CA ASN A 138 -0.87 2.02 9.97
C ASN A 138 0.04 3.09 10.61
N ALA A 139 1.35 2.89 10.58
CA ALA A 139 2.29 3.68 11.35
C ALA A 139 2.79 4.90 10.56
N PRO A 140 2.33 6.14 10.87
CA PRO A 140 2.89 7.34 10.24
C PRO A 140 4.39 7.50 10.55
N THR A 141 4.87 6.96 11.67
CA THR A 141 6.30 6.96 12.01
C THR A 141 7.15 6.10 11.07
N ALA A 142 6.61 4.99 10.53
CA ALA A 142 7.30 4.24 9.48
C ALA A 142 7.45 5.09 8.20
N LEU A 143 6.38 5.81 7.83
CA LEU A 143 6.37 6.66 6.65
C LEU A 143 7.37 7.84 6.77
N LEU A 144 7.43 8.47 7.95
CA LEU A 144 8.42 9.51 8.25
C LEU A 144 9.85 8.96 8.17
N ARG A 145 10.10 7.76 8.72
CA ARG A 145 11.42 7.15 8.66
C ARG A 145 11.86 6.82 7.23
N LEU A 146 10.92 6.38 6.39
CA LEU A 146 11.17 6.15 4.96
C LEU A 146 11.49 7.47 4.24
N LYS A 147 10.79 8.56 4.56
CA LYS A 147 11.12 9.88 4.01
C LYS A 147 12.55 10.28 4.34
N GLU A 148 12.96 10.15 5.60
CA GLU A 148 14.33 10.43 6.03
C GLU A 148 15.35 9.55 5.28
N ALA A 149 15.06 8.27 5.12
CA ALA A 149 15.93 7.35 4.39
C ALA A 149 16.05 7.75 2.90
N VAL A 150 14.95 8.17 2.27
CA VAL A 150 14.95 8.65 0.87
C VAL A 150 15.80 9.91 0.72
N ASP A 151 15.70 10.83 1.68
CA ASP A 151 16.53 12.04 1.72
C ASP A 151 18.02 11.70 1.91
N GLN A 152 18.32 10.61 2.60
CA GLN A 152 19.66 10.05 2.77
C GLN A 152 20.14 9.17 1.60
N GLY A 153 19.33 9.04 0.54
CA GLY A 153 19.73 8.36 -0.69
C GLY A 153 19.07 7.00 -0.93
N ALA A 154 18.21 6.51 -0.04
CA ALA A 154 17.44 5.29 -0.30
C ALA A 154 16.53 5.48 -1.53
N ARG A 155 16.38 4.41 -2.33
CA ARG A 155 15.58 4.42 -3.56
C ARG A 155 14.63 3.21 -3.60
N PRO A 156 13.56 3.20 -2.79
CA PRO A 156 12.51 2.21 -2.95
C PRO A 156 11.91 2.25 -4.36
N ALA A 157 11.44 1.12 -4.86
CA ALA A 157 10.75 1.05 -6.15
C ALA A 157 9.36 1.69 -6.08
N LEU A 158 8.68 1.57 -4.93
CA LEU A 158 7.37 2.16 -4.68
C LEU A 158 7.15 2.38 -3.18
N ILE A 159 6.49 3.47 -2.81
CA ILE A 159 5.93 3.71 -1.48
C ILE A 159 4.40 3.75 -1.55
N ILE A 160 3.75 2.76 -0.98
CA ILE A 160 2.30 2.76 -0.71
C ILE A 160 2.09 3.36 0.70
N GLY A 161 1.76 4.64 0.75
CA GLY A 161 1.61 5.42 1.97
C GLY A 161 0.13 5.62 2.33
N VAL A 162 -0.47 4.63 2.99
CA VAL A 162 -1.87 4.67 3.42
C VAL A 162 -2.04 4.44 4.93
N PRO A 163 -1.22 5.02 5.83
CA PRO A 163 -1.49 4.92 7.25
C PRO A 163 -2.83 5.59 7.61
N VAL A 164 -3.60 4.96 8.48
CA VAL A 164 -4.81 5.54 9.07
C VAL A 164 -4.48 6.20 10.41
N GLY A 165 -5.15 7.30 10.74
CA GLY A 165 -5.05 7.87 12.08
C GLY A 165 -5.47 9.33 12.19
N PHE A 166 -5.12 9.93 13.32
CA PHE A 166 -5.47 11.31 13.64
C PHE A 166 -4.26 12.18 13.99
N VAL A 167 -3.15 11.57 14.41
CA VAL A 167 -1.93 12.26 14.83
C VAL A 167 -0.85 12.05 13.77
N ASN A 168 -0.26 13.15 13.28
CA ASN A 168 0.85 13.20 12.32
C ASN A 168 0.64 12.48 10.97
N VAL A 169 -0.51 11.84 10.75
CA VAL A 169 -0.77 11.01 9.56
C VAL A 169 -0.81 11.81 8.27
N THR A 170 -1.55 12.93 8.27
CA THR A 170 -1.67 13.78 7.08
C THR A 170 -0.32 14.38 6.73
N ALA A 171 0.39 14.93 7.73
CA ALA A 171 1.71 15.50 7.53
C ALA A 171 2.71 14.48 6.98
N ALA A 172 2.74 13.26 7.54
CA ALA A 172 3.62 12.20 7.05
C ALA A 172 3.34 11.82 5.60
N LYS A 173 2.07 11.75 5.20
CA LYS A 173 1.66 11.45 3.82
C LYS A 173 2.05 12.56 2.86
N GLU A 174 1.80 13.82 3.21
CA GLU A 174 2.17 14.98 2.38
C GLU A 174 3.68 15.06 2.14
N LEU A 175 4.51 14.64 3.10
CA LEU A 175 5.97 14.57 2.91
C LEU A 175 6.39 13.54 1.86
N ILE A 176 5.66 12.43 1.70
CA ILE A 176 5.94 11.43 0.66
C ILE A 176 5.58 11.97 -0.73
N LEU A 177 4.49 12.73 -0.82
CA LEU A 177 4.05 13.35 -2.09
C LEU A 177 5.09 14.31 -2.68
N GLN A 178 5.99 14.83 -1.84
CA GLN A 178 7.09 15.72 -2.24
C GLN A 178 8.36 14.96 -2.70
N THR A 179 8.37 13.63 -2.61
CA THR A 179 9.51 12.82 -3.03
C THR A 179 9.50 12.57 -4.53
N LYS A 180 10.65 12.15 -5.08
CA LYS A 180 10.77 11.64 -6.45
C LYS A 180 10.59 10.12 -6.56
N ILE A 181 10.31 9.45 -5.43
CA ILE A 181 10.08 8.01 -5.40
C ILE A 181 8.66 7.74 -5.91
N PRO A 182 8.45 6.71 -6.73
CA PRO A 182 7.09 6.33 -7.12
C PRO A 182 6.22 6.08 -5.88
N TYR A 183 5.00 6.60 -5.87
CA TYR A 183 4.12 6.47 -4.71
C TYR A 183 2.65 6.24 -5.07
N ILE A 184 1.94 5.61 -4.13
CA ILE A 184 0.48 5.56 -4.05
C ILE A 184 0.11 5.97 -2.62
N VAL A 185 -0.48 7.14 -2.44
CA VAL A 185 -0.73 7.75 -1.12
C VAL A 185 -2.17 8.18 -1.05
N ASN A 186 -2.87 7.77 0.01
CA ASN A 186 -4.21 8.27 0.27
C ASN A 186 -4.13 9.54 1.12
N ARG A 187 -4.43 10.71 0.54
CA ARG A 187 -4.43 11.99 1.27
C ARG A 187 -5.41 11.98 2.45
N GLY A 188 -5.13 12.81 3.45
CA GLY A 188 -5.95 12.91 4.66
C GLY A 188 -5.75 11.74 5.65
N ARG A 189 -6.78 11.47 6.46
CA ARG A 189 -6.70 10.57 7.62
C ARG A 189 -7.02 9.10 7.32
N LYS A 190 -7.77 8.85 6.25
CA LYS A 190 -8.22 7.52 5.85
C LYS A 190 -7.07 6.68 5.33
N GLY A 191 -7.14 5.38 5.52
CA GLY A 191 -6.13 4.42 5.13
C GLY A 191 -6.39 3.09 5.83
N GLY A 192 -5.33 2.32 6.05
CA GLY A 192 -5.42 1.07 6.80
C GLY A 192 -4.57 -0.03 6.19
N SER A 193 -4.36 -1.08 6.98
CA SER A 193 -3.65 -2.27 6.51
C SER A 193 -4.42 -3.03 5.43
N ASN A 194 -5.76 -3.00 5.47
CA ASN A 194 -6.62 -3.54 4.40
C ASN A 194 -6.43 -2.77 3.09
N VAL A 195 -6.32 -1.44 3.14
CA VAL A 195 -6.06 -0.60 1.97
C VAL A 195 -4.67 -0.87 1.40
N ALA A 196 -3.64 -0.96 2.25
CA ALA A 196 -2.29 -1.31 1.82
C ALA A 196 -2.24 -2.67 1.11
N ALA A 197 -2.88 -3.69 1.70
CA ALA A 197 -2.97 -5.02 1.10
C ALA A 197 -3.78 -5.02 -0.21
N ALA A 198 -4.90 -4.28 -0.27
CA ALA A 198 -5.71 -4.16 -1.48
C ALA A 198 -4.91 -3.54 -2.64
N ILE A 199 -4.14 -2.48 -2.38
CA ILE A 199 -3.28 -1.86 -3.40
C ILE A 199 -2.22 -2.88 -3.87
N CYS A 200 -1.54 -3.57 -2.96
CA CYS A 200 -0.55 -4.60 -3.32
C CYS A 200 -1.17 -5.71 -4.18
N ASN A 201 -2.34 -6.23 -3.78
CA ASN A 201 -3.01 -7.30 -4.51
C ASN A 201 -3.51 -6.84 -5.89
N ALA A 202 -4.04 -5.61 -5.99
CA ALA A 202 -4.43 -5.04 -7.28
C ALA A 202 -3.24 -4.93 -8.23
N LEU A 203 -2.06 -4.53 -7.72
CA LEU A 203 -0.82 -4.53 -8.51
C LEU A 203 -0.46 -5.95 -8.97
N LEU A 204 -0.46 -6.93 -8.07
CA LEU A 204 -0.13 -8.33 -8.35
C LEU A 204 -1.05 -9.00 -9.38
N TYR A 205 -2.34 -8.64 -9.39
CA TYR A 205 -3.35 -9.20 -10.30
C TYR A 205 -3.38 -8.49 -11.65
N SER A 206 -2.72 -7.34 -11.76
CA SER A 206 -2.66 -6.54 -12.98
C SER A 206 -1.34 -6.73 -13.75
N ILE A 207 -0.62 -7.82 -13.47
CA ILE A 207 0.62 -8.28 -14.12
C ILE A 207 0.35 -9.60 -14.85
#